data_AF-A0A3S3N1H0-F1
#
_entry.id   AF-A0A3S3N1H0-F1
#
_cell.length_a   1.000
_cell.length_b   1.000
_cell.length_c   1.000
_cell.angle_alpha   90.00
_cell.angle_beta   90.00
_cell.angle_gamma   90.00
#
_symmetry.space_group_name_H-M   'P 1'
#
loop_
_entity.id
_entity.type
_entity.pdbx_description
1 polymer ?
#
loop_
_entity_poly.entity_id
_entity_poly.type
_entity_poly.pdbx_seq_one_letter_code
_entity_poly.pdbx_strand_id
1 'polypeptide(L)'
;MKILHGSGIHSSVMHFHVRLLCFWMLFSLAFSANFTDLFQPFWAPDHIVNEDNLVKLTLDNTSGCGIRSRRNYLFGRASVQIKLIEGDSAGTVTAFYMSSDGPDHDELDFEFLGNVSGEPYLVQTNVYVNGTGNREQRHSLWFDPTADFHSYSFLWNRHCIIFLIDGIPIRVFTNKEEEIGVPYPKNQGMGIYGSVWNADDWATQGGSVKTDWSHAPFISAFRSFNIDACEYLAESDGTVGKCREGGLYWWDKPALNSLSLHQSRQLKWVRAKHLVYDYCKDTGRFNELPRECLS
;
A
#
# COMPACT_ATOMS: atom_id res chain seq x y z
N MET A 1 -37.27 -86.72 -17.10
CA MET A 1 -38.06 -85.70 -17.81
C MET A 1 -38.46 -84.65 -16.79
N LYS A 2 -38.07 -83.38 -16.99
CA LYS A 2 -38.29 -82.17 -16.15
C LYS A 2 -37.60 -82.17 -14.76
N ILE A 3 -37.19 -81.08 -14.10
CA ILE A 3 -36.80 -79.67 -14.37
C ILE A 3 -36.26 -79.16 -12.99
N LEU A 4 -35.12 -78.45 -13.00
CA LEU A 4 -34.58 -77.32 -12.18
C LEU A 4 -34.55 -77.25 -10.62
N HIS A 5 -33.52 -76.47 -10.19
CA HIS A 5 -33.19 -75.74 -8.93
C HIS A 5 -32.36 -76.52 -7.89
N GLY A 6 -31.25 -76.03 -7.31
CA GLY A 6 -30.55 -74.74 -7.35
C GLY A 6 -30.19 -74.25 -5.93
N SER A 7 -28.90 -74.28 -5.55
CA SER A 7 -28.26 -73.54 -4.43
C SER A 7 -26.74 -73.80 -4.52
N GLY A 8 -25.76 -72.93 -4.28
CA GLY A 8 -25.66 -71.54 -3.83
C GLY A 8 -24.24 -71.41 -3.25
N ILE A 9 -23.31 -70.70 -3.92
CA ILE A 9 -21.93 -70.51 -3.46
C ILE A 9 -21.75 -69.04 -3.04
N HIS A 10 -21.29 -68.84 -1.81
CA HIS A 10 -20.92 -67.56 -1.22
C HIS A 10 -19.70 -66.93 -1.91
N SER A 11 -19.76 -65.64 -2.24
CA SER A 11 -18.57 -64.81 -2.49
C SER A 11 -18.77 -63.45 -1.83
N SER A 12 -17.85 -63.07 -0.93
CA SER A 12 -17.77 -61.76 -0.29
C SER A 12 -17.12 -60.76 -1.23
N VAL A 13 -17.79 -59.63 -1.50
CA VAL A 13 -17.24 -58.50 -2.24
C VAL A 13 -17.00 -57.34 -1.26
N MET A 14 -15.73 -57.07 -0.93
CA MET A 14 -15.30 -55.86 -0.22
C MET A 14 -15.62 -54.62 -1.08
N HIS A 15 -16.42 -53.71 -0.55
CA HIS A 15 -16.69 -52.41 -1.17
C HIS A 15 -15.57 -51.42 -0.78
N PHE A 16 -14.77 -51.00 -1.76
CA PHE A 16 -13.81 -49.90 -1.63
C PHE A 16 -14.53 -48.59 -1.98
N HIS A 17 -14.92 -47.80 -0.98
CA HIS A 17 -15.44 -46.45 -1.21
C HIS A 17 -14.28 -45.47 -1.41
N VAL A 18 -13.98 -45.13 -2.67
CA VAL A 18 -13.14 -43.97 -3.00
C VAL A 18 -13.99 -42.72 -2.75
N ARG A 19 -13.70 -41.97 -1.67
CA ARG A 19 -14.28 -40.64 -1.46
C ARG A 19 -13.52 -39.64 -2.33
N LEU A 20 -14.16 -39.18 -3.40
CA LEU A 20 -13.70 -38.05 -4.20
C LEU A 20 -13.84 -36.77 -3.35
N LEU A 21 -12.73 -36.26 -2.81
CA LEU A 21 -12.68 -34.94 -2.18
C LEU A 21 -12.58 -33.90 -3.30
N CYS A 22 -13.72 -33.37 -3.73
CA CYS A 22 -13.75 -32.16 -4.56
C CYS A 22 -13.29 -30.97 -3.72
N PHE A 23 -12.01 -30.59 -3.84
CA PHE A 23 -11.50 -29.31 -3.37
C PHE A 23 -12.10 -28.22 -4.27
N TRP A 24 -13.18 -27.58 -3.83
CA TRP A 24 -13.64 -26.34 -4.44
C TRP A 24 -12.64 -25.25 -4.07
N MET A 25 -11.73 -24.92 -4.99
CA MET A 25 -10.99 -23.66 -4.92
C MET A 25 -12.01 -22.53 -5.08
N LEU A 26 -12.37 -21.91 -3.96
CA LEU A 26 -13.04 -20.62 -3.94
C LEU A 26 -12.06 -19.60 -4.52
N PHE A 27 -12.14 -19.37 -5.84
CA PHE A 27 -11.57 -18.18 -6.44
C PHE A 27 -12.37 -17.00 -5.92
N SER A 28 -11.81 -16.26 -4.96
CA SER A 28 -12.29 -14.92 -4.64
C SER A 28 -12.04 -14.05 -5.86
N LEU A 29 -13.09 -13.77 -6.63
CA LEU A 29 -13.05 -12.73 -7.65
C LEU A 29 -12.88 -11.39 -6.91
N ALA A 30 -11.65 -10.90 -6.85
CA ALA A 30 -11.39 -9.53 -6.43
C ALA A 30 -11.95 -8.62 -7.52
N PHE A 31 -13.12 -8.03 -7.27
CA PHE A 31 -13.69 -7.02 -8.15
C PHE A 31 -12.85 -5.74 -7.98
N SER A 32 -12.04 -5.39 -8.97
CA SER A 32 -11.45 -4.04 -9.02
C SER A 32 -12.59 -3.09 -9.40
N ALA A 33 -12.87 -2.10 -8.55
CA ALA A 33 -13.79 -1.04 -8.92
C ALA A 33 -13.18 -0.17 -10.04
N ASN A 34 -14.04 0.52 -10.80
CA ASN A 34 -13.57 1.39 -11.87
C ASN A 34 -12.89 2.64 -11.27
N PHE A 35 -11.85 3.17 -11.92
CA PHE A 35 -11.18 4.39 -11.49
C PHE A 35 -12.18 5.52 -11.22
N THR A 36 -13.17 5.71 -12.09
CA THR A 36 -14.13 6.82 -11.98
C THR A 36 -15.05 6.71 -10.76
N ASP A 37 -15.24 5.50 -10.24
CA ASP A 37 -16.09 5.23 -9.07
C ASP A 37 -15.34 5.56 -7.77
N LEU A 38 -14.04 5.28 -7.74
CA LEU A 38 -13.22 5.43 -6.54
C LEU A 38 -12.45 6.76 -6.49
N PHE A 39 -12.01 7.27 -7.64
CA PHE A 39 -11.08 8.39 -7.76
C PHE A 39 -11.59 9.48 -8.72
N GLN A 40 -10.97 10.64 -8.61
CA GLN A 40 -11.14 11.79 -9.48
C GLN A 40 -9.82 12.55 -9.64
N PRO A 41 -9.64 13.33 -10.72
CA PRO A 41 -8.54 14.29 -10.80
C PRO A 41 -8.53 15.22 -9.58
N PHE A 42 -7.33 15.48 -9.06
CA PHE A 42 -7.09 16.45 -7.99
C PHE A 42 -6.48 17.74 -8.55
N TRP A 43 -5.52 17.65 -9.48
CA TRP A 43 -5.04 18.77 -10.29
C TRP A 43 -4.56 18.31 -11.67
N ALA A 44 -4.44 19.25 -12.62
CA ALA A 44 -4.00 19.03 -14.01
C ALA A 44 -4.67 17.82 -14.69
N PRO A 45 -6.00 17.82 -14.86
CA PRO A 45 -6.74 16.69 -15.45
C PRO A 45 -6.34 16.38 -16.89
N ASP A 46 -5.78 17.35 -17.61
CA ASP A 46 -5.22 17.22 -18.97
C ASP A 46 -3.95 16.37 -19.03
N HIS A 47 -3.28 16.16 -17.90
CA HIS A 47 -2.10 15.29 -17.76
C HIS A 47 -2.45 13.88 -17.26
N ILE A 48 -3.75 13.57 -17.14
CA ILE A 48 -4.27 12.31 -16.63
C ILE A 48 -5.01 11.59 -17.75
N VAL A 49 -4.51 10.42 -18.13
CA VAL A 49 -5.15 9.55 -19.13
C VAL A 49 -5.69 8.31 -18.41
N ASN A 50 -6.96 7.98 -18.61
CA ASN A 50 -7.58 6.75 -18.11
C ASN A 50 -8.02 5.87 -19.29
N GLU A 51 -7.34 4.74 -19.48
CA GLU A 51 -7.60 3.74 -20.51
C GLU A 51 -8.02 2.42 -19.82
N ASP A 52 -9.32 2.14 -19.74
CA ASP A 52 -9.84 0.89 -19.15
C ASP A 52 -9.30 0.57 -17.73
N ASN A 53 -9.25 1.58 -16.85
CA ASN A 53 -8.69 1.53 -15.49
C ASN A 53 -7.15 1.48 -15.40
N LEU A 54 -6.46 1.63 -16.52
CA LEU A 54 -5.06 2.01 -16.55
C LEU A 54 -4.98 3.54 -16.54
N VAL A 55 -4.58 4.10 -15.40
CA VAL A 55 -4.44 5.55 -15.20
C VAL A 55 -2.98 5.93 -15.35
N LYS A 56 -2.67 6.75 -16.34
CA LYS A 56 -1.33 7.30 -16.57
C LYS A 56 -1.31 8.73 -16.07
N LEU A 57 -0.37 9.02 -15.17
CA LEU A 57 -0.07 10.35 -14.66
C LEU A 57 1.18 10.86 -15.35
N THR A 58 1.09 12.04 -15.96
CA THR A 58 2.17 12.65 -16.73
C THR A 58 2.76 13.85 -16.01
N LEU A 59 4.09 13.97 -16.05
CA LEU A 59 4.85 15.15 -15.66
C LEU A 59 5.62 15.67 -16.88
N ASP A 60 5.48 16.95 -17.16
CA ASP A 60 6.30 17.67 -18.12
C ASP A 60 6.68 19.07 -17.58
N ASN A 61 7.31 19.89 -18.43
CA ASN A 61 7.78 21.21 -18.02
C ASN A 61 6.67 22.23 -17.71
N THR A 62 5.40 21.87 -17.95
CA THR A 62 4.24 22.70 -17.67
C THR A 62 3.56 22.32 -16.36
N SER A 63 3.41 21.02 -16.08
CA SER A 63 2.78 20.55 -14.85
C SER A 63 3.11 19.09 -14.52
N GLY A 64 3.02 18.77 -13.24
CA GLY A 64 2.71 17.40 -12.80
C GLY A 64 1.21 17.19 -12.71
N CYS A 65 0.77 16.06 -12.19
CA CYS A 65 -0.66 15.81 -11.98
C CYS A 65 -0.91 14.89 -10.79
N GLY A 66 -2.18 14.87 -10.35
CA GLY A 66 -2.58 14.05 -9.23
C GLY A 66 -4.04 13.64 -9.27
N ILE A 67 -4.31 12.49 -8.67
CA ILE A 67 -5.63 11.92 -8.45
C ILE A 67 -5.89 11.82 -6.94
N ARG A 68 -7.16 11.84 -6.57
CA ARG A 68 -7.60 11.61 -5.19
C ARG A 68 -8.84 10.73 -5.13
N SER A 69 -9.01 9.99 -4.04
CA SER A 69 -10.24 9.24 -3.79
C SER A 69 -11.43 10.20 -3.60
N ARG A 70 -12.62 9.72 -3.94
CA ARG A 70 -13.87 10.47 -3.75
C ARG A 70 -14.32 10.52 -2.29
N ARG A 71 -13.88 9.56 -1.49
CA ARG A 71 -14.21 9.40 -0.08
C ARG A 71 -12.94 9.42 0.76
N ASN A 72 -13.12 9.76 2.03
CA ASN A 72 -12.09 9.59 3.04
C ASN A 72 -12.37 8.29 3.80
N TYR A 73 -11.32 7.69 4.34
CA TYR A 73 -11.39 6.40 5.02
C TYR A 73 -10.71 6.47 6.38
N LEU A 74 -11.22 5.69 7.34
CA LEU A 74 -10.60 5.54 8.65
C LEU A 74 -10.41 4.05 8.93
N PHE A 75 -9.15 3.61 8.90
CA PHE A 75 -8.74 2.20 8.93
C PHE A 75 -9.18 1.36 7.73
N GLY A 76 -8.45 0.27 7.51
CA GLY A 76 -8.66 -0.68 6.43
C GLY A 76 -7.41 -0.92 5.60
N ARG A 77 -7.62 -1.35 4.36
CA ARG A 77 -6.58 -1.59 3.38
C ARG A 77 -6.81 -0.77 2.12
N ALA A 78 -5.80 -0.01 1.74
CA ALA A 78 -5.71 0.64 0.43
C ALA A 78 -4.58 -0.02 -0.36
N SER A 79 -4.82 -0.34 -1.63
CA SER A 79 -3.84 -1.00 -2.49
C SER A 79 -3.97 -0.51 -3.93
N VAL A 80 -2.83 -0.34 -4.59
CA VAL A 80 -2.74 0.03 -6.01
C VAL A 80 -1.58 -0.71 -6.65
N GLN A 81 -1.68 -1.00 -7.94
CA GLN A 81 -0.54 -1.44 -8.73
C GLN A 81 0.07 -0.26 -9.47
N ILE A 82 1.39 -0.07 -9.33
CA ILE A 82 2.11 1.04 -9.94
C ILE A 82 3.24 0.48 -10.79
N LYS A 83 3.43 1.06 -11.99
CA LYS A 83 4.63 0.93 -12.81
C LYS A 83 5.25 2.31 -12.95
N LEU A 84 6.52 2.43 -12.56
CA LEU A 84 7.23 3.71 -12.49
C LEU A 84 7.78 4.15 -13.86
N ILE A 85 8.28 5.38 -13.90
CA ILE A 85 8.86 6.01 -15.09
C ILE A 85 10.09 5.22 -15.55
N GLU A 86 10.06 4.78 -16.80
CA GLU A 86 11.19 4.11 -17.45
C GLU A 86 12.27 5.12 -17.86
N GLY A 87 13.54 4.67 -17.92
CA GLY A 87 14.65 5.52 -18.36
C GLY A 87 15.14 6.50 -17.29
N ASP A 88 15.51 7.71 -17.72
CA ASP A 88 15.95 8.75 -16.80
C ASP A 88 14.75 9.42 -16.15
N SER A 89 14.69 9.30 -14.82
CA SER A 89 13.62 9.82 -13.98
C SER A 89 14.18 10.71 -12.87
N ALA A 90 15.44 11.12 -12.96
CA ALA A 90 16.08 11.95 -11.94
C ALA A 90 15.26 13.21 -11.66
N GLY A 91 15.18 13.61 -10.40
CA GLY A 91 14.42 14.75 -9.90
C GLY A 91 12.90 14.54 -9.85
N THR A 92 12.36 13.42 -10.35
CA THR A 92 10.92 13.13 -10.28
C THR A 92 10.54 12.36 -9.02
N VAL A 93 9.33 12.60 -8.51
CA VAL A 93 8.68 11.79 -7.48
C VAL A 93 7.33 11.31 -8.00
N THR A 94 7.13 10.00 -7.95
CA THR A 94 5.79 9.40 -8.02
C THR A 94 5.34 9.10 -6.61
N ALA A 95 4.15 9.51 -6.21
CA ALA A 95 3.64 9.27 -4.87
C ALA A 95 2.35 8.44 -4.89
N PHE A 96 2.19 7.60 -3.86
CA PHE A 96 0.93 6.97 -3.47
C PHE A 96 0.80 7.13 -1.97
N TYR A 97 -0.16 7.91 -1.52
CA TYR A 97 -0.23 8.31 -0.13
C TYR A 97 -1.67 8.42 0.38
N MET A 98 -1.82 8.44 1.70
CA MET A 98 -3.07 8.75 2.37
C MET A 98 -2.88 10.01 3.19
N SER A 99 -3.79 10.98 3.14
CA SER A 99 -3.66 12.22 3.92
C SER A 99 -5.03 12.76 4.36
N SER A 100 -5.10 13.31 5.57
CA SER A 100 -6.26 14.10 6.03
C SER A 100 -6.07 15.58 5.69
N ASP A 101 -7.15 16.36 5.81
CA ASP A 101 -7.09 17.78 5.46
C ASP A 101 -6.53 18.63 6.63
N GLY A 102 -5.83 19.71 6.29
CA GLY A 102 -5.45 20.76 7.24
C GLY A 102 -3.99 20.71 7.74
N PRO A 103 -3.59 21.69 8.58
CA PRO A 103 -2.20 21.81 9.04
C PRO A 103 -1.80 20.68 10.01
N ASP A 104 -2.75 20.16 10.79
CA ASP A 104 -2.53 19.06 11.74
C ASP A 104 -2.90 17.70 11.12
N HIS A 105 -2.64 17.52 9.83
CA HIS A 105 -3.03 16.31 9.10
C HIS A 105 -2.27 15.06 9.60
N ASP A 106 -2.92 13.92 9.44
CA ASP A 106 -2.29 12.61 9.47
C ASP A 106 -1.97 12.20 8.02
N GLU A 107 -0.81 11.59 7.77
CA GLU A 107 -0.41 11.17 6.41
C GLU A 107 0.51 9.95 6.39
N LEU A 108 0.35 9.11 5.36
CA LEU A 108 1.11 7.87 5.14
C LEU A 108 1.61 7.82 3.70
N ASP A 109 2.91 7.68 3.52
CA ASP A 109 3.52 7.92 2.21
C ASP A 109 4.22 6.70 1.63
N PHE A 110 3.99 6.45 0.34
CA PHE A 110 4.98 5.87 -0.55
C PHE A 110 5.41 6.97 -1.53
N GLU A 111 6.69 7.29 -1.55
CA GLU A 111 7.31 8.20 -2.52
C GLU A 111 8.42 7.48 -3.25
N PHE A 112 8.28 7.33 -4.57
CA PHE A 112 9.26 6.70 -5.42
C PHE A 112 10.17 7.77 -6.00
N LEU A 113 11.43 7.74 -5.56
CA LEU A 113 12.44 8.73 -5.91
C LEU A 113 13.12 8.27 -7.19
N GLY A 114 12.89 9.02 -8.27
CA GLY A 114 13.50 8.73 -9.56
C GLY A 114 15.01 8.89 -9.55
N ASN A 115 15.65 8.34 -10.57
CA ASN A 115 17.10 8.30 -10.68
C ASN A 115 17.54 8.39 -12.14
N VAL A 116 18.84 8.61 -12.35
CA VAL A 116 19.42 8.58 -13.69
C VAL A 116 19.29 7.17 -14.29
N SER A 117 19.24 7.09 -15.62
CA SER A 117 19.12 5.81 -16.33
C SER A 117 20.15 4.77 -15.85
N GLY A 118 19.67 3.58 -15.49
CA GLY A 118 20.48 2.45 -15.04
C GLY A 118 20.76 2.41 -13.53
N GLU A 119 20.48 3.48 -12.80
CA GLU A 119 20.58 3.51 -11.33
C GLU A 119 19.24 3.14 -10.68
N PRO A 120 19.25 2.50 -9.50
CA PRO A 120 18.02 2.00 -8.89
C PRO A 120 17.14 3.12 -8.34
N TYR A 121 15.84 2.93 -8.44
CA TYR A 121 14.86 3.68 -7.67
C TYR A 121 15.03 3.44 -6.15
N LEU A 122 14.70 4.46 -5.36
CA LEU A 122 14.42 4.30 -3.95
C LEU A 122 12.94 4.49 -3.69
N VAL A 123 12.39 3.70 -2.77
CA VAL A 123 11.06 3.96 -2.19
C VAL A 123 11.24 4.53 -0.79
N GLN A 124 10.76 5.76 -0.60
CA GLN A 124 10.65 6.41 0.69
C GLN A 124 9.26 6.13 1.27
N THR A 125 9.22 5.86 2.56
CA THR A 125 7.98 5.84 3.35
C THR A 125 8.07 6.88 4.45
N ASN A 126 6.96 7.52 4.76
CA ASN A 126 6.87 8.48 5.86
C ASN A 126 5.53 8.33 6.58
N VAL A 127 5.48 8.87 7.80
CA VAL A 127 4.28 8.88 8.64
C VAL A 127 4.19 10.25 9.32
N TYR A 128 3.15 11.01 8.99
CA TYR A 128 2.76 12.21 9.69
C TYR A 128 1.64 11.91 10.66
N VAL A 129 1.73 12.50 11.85
CA VAL A 129 0.66 12.49 12.84
C VAL A 129 0.52 13.89 13.40
N ASN A 130 -0.69 14.46 13.38
CA ASN A 130 -0.96 15.84 13.80
C ASN A 130 0.03 16.84 13.17
N GLY A 131 0.21 16.78 11.85
CA GLY A 131 1.08 17.67 11.07
C GLY A 131 2.58 17.40 11.22
N THR A 132 2.98 16.47 12.10
CA THR A 132 4.40 16.18 12.35
C THR A 132 4.83 14.92 11.65
N GLY A 133 5.68 15.05 10.63
CA GLY A 133 6.36 13.95 9.93
C GLY A 133 7.76 13.68 10.47
N ASN A 134 8.76 13.75 9.59
CA ASN A 134 10.17 13.44 9.87
C ASN A 134 10.42 11.98 10.28
N ARG A 135 9.67 11.04 9.68
CA ARG A 135 9.78 9.61 9.97
C ARG A 135 10.16 8.83 8.73
N GLU A 136 11.07 9.34 7.92
CA GLU A 136 11.42 8.77 6.63
C GLU A 136 12.19 7.45 6.81
N GLN A 137 11.79 6.44 6.06
CA GLN A 137 12.61 5.25 5.80
C GLN A 137 12.73 5.07 4.29
N ARG A 138 13.94 4.85 3.78
CA ARG A 138 14.19 4.62 2.35
C ARG A 138 14.65 3.20 2.12
N HIS A 139 14.15 2.59 1.05
CA HIS A 139 14.48 1.23 0.67
C HIS A 139 14.87 1.15 -0.80
N SER A 140 15.86 0.32 -1.12
CA SER A 140 16.00 -0.22 -2.47
C SER A 140 14.92 -1.28 -2.72
N LEU A 141 14.64 -1.58 -3.98
CA LEU A 141 13.70 -2.63 -4.37
C LEU A 141 14.44 -3.88 -4.84
N TRP A 142 13.84 -5.05 -4.65
CA TRP A 142 14.38 -6.35 -5.10
C TRP A 142 13.94 -6.73 -6.53
N PHE A 143 13.44 -5.75 -7.27
CA PHE A 143 12.97 -5.83 -8.65
C PHE A 143 13.13 -4.47 -9.33
N ASP A 144 13.01 -4.43 -10.65
CA ASP A 144 12.93 -3.19 -11.42
C ASP A 144 11.47 -2.70 -11.45
N PRO A 145 11.12 -1.61 -10.76
CA PRO A 145 9.73 -1.11 -10.68
C PRO A 145 9.24 -0.42 -11.95
N THR A 146 10.11 -0.25 -12.96
CA THR A 146 9.78 0.34 -14.25
C THR A 146 9.34 -0.73 -15.26
N ALA A 147 9.78 -1.97 -15.07
CA ALA A 147 9.58 -3.07 -16.00
C ALA A 147 8.17 -3.67 -15.95
N ASP A 148 7.56 -3.77 -14.77
CA ASP A 148 6.20 -4.30 -14.60
C ASP A 148 5.48 -3.63 -13.43
N PHE A 149 4.18 -3.88 -13.31
CA PHE A 149 3.35 -3.42 -12.22
C PHE A 149 3.60 -4.22 -10.95
N HIS A 150 3.89 -3.50 -9.86
CA HIS A 150 3.97 -4.06 -8.52
C HIS A 150 2.89 -3.48 -7.63
N SER A 151 2.44 -4.24 -6.63
CA SER A 151 1.40 -3.82 -5.71
C SER A 151 1.98 -3.11 -4.49
N TYR A 152 1.44 -1.94 -4.19
CA TYR A 152 1.81 -1.12 -3.03
C TYR A 152 0.57 -0.96 -2.16
N SER A 153 0.70 -1.25 -0.87
CA SER A 153 -0.45 -1.31 0.02
C SER A 153 -0.16 -0.68 1.38
N PHE A 154 -1.17 0.00 1.90
CA PHE A 154 -1.29 0.31 3.32
C PHE A 154 -2.28 -0.67 3.96
N LEU A 155 -1.89 -1.30 5.06
CA LEU A 155 -2.84 -1.86 6.03
C LEU A 155 -2.77 -0.98 7.28
N TRP A 156 -3.87 -0.33 7.61
CA TRP A 156 -3.95 0.62 8.72
C TRP A 156 -5.11 0.24 9.63
N ASN A 157 -4.81 -0.08 10.89
CA ASN A 157 -5.83 -0.32 11.91
C ASN A 157 -5.46 0.41 13.21
N ARG A 158 -6.17 0.13 14.30
CA ARG A 158 -5.93 0.77 15.60
C ARG A 158 -4.60 0.41 16.24
N HIS A 159 -3.96 -0.66 15.79
CA HIS A 159 -2.77 -1.23 16.43
C HIS A 159 -1.50 -0.95 15.65
N CYS A 160 -1.57 -0.94 14.32
CA CYS A 160 -0.41 -0.66 13.49
C CYS A 160 -0.77 -0.20 12.07
N ILE A 161 0.22 0.42 11.46
CA ILE A 161 0.28 0.74 10.03
C ILE A 161 1.34 -0.15 9.43
N ILE A 162 1.01 -0.85 8.35
CA ILE A 162 1.93 -1.74 7.63
C ILE A 162 2.01 -1.26 6.19
N PHE A 163 3.23 -0.98 5.75
CA PHE A 163 3.55 -0.66 4.37
C PHE A 163 3.98 -1.96 3.70
N LEU A 164 3.29 -2.37 2.63
CA LEU A 164 3.59 -3.60 1.91
C LEU A 164 3.90 -3.34 0.45
N ILE A 165 4.85 -4.10 -0.07
CA ILE A 165 5.15 -4.22 -1.49
C ILE A 165 4.96 -5.69 -1.86
N ASP A 166 4.04 -6.00 -2.77
CA ASP A 166 3.68 -7.38 -3.15
C ASP A 166 3.33 -8.29 -1.97
N GLY A 167 2.65 -7.70 -0.97
CA GLY A 167 2.29 -8.38 0.26
C GLY A 167 3.46 -8.63 1.23
N ILE A 168 4.67 -8.19 0.89
CA ILE A 168 5.85 -8.24 1.76
C ILE A 168 5.89 -6.96 2.59
N PRO A 169 5.84 -7.03 3.93
CA PRO A 169 5.95 -5.85 4.78
C PRO A 169 7.36 -5.26 4.69
N ILE A 170 7.44 -3.98 4.34
CA ILE A 170 8.71 -3.24 4.32
C ILE A 170 8.89 -2.36 5.57
N ARG A 171 7.78 -1.97 6.20
CA ARG A 171 7.75 -1.14 7.40
C ARG A 171 6.49 -1.42 8.21
N VAL A 172 6.62 -1.35 9.54
CA VAL A 172 5.50 -1.32 10.49
C VAL A 172 5.66 -0.09 11.40
N PHE A 173 4.58 0.65 11.59
CA PHE A 173 4.47 1.72 12.57
C PHE A 173 3.41 1.33 13.60
N THR A 174 3.84 0.94 14.79
CA THR A 174 2.96 0.44 15.85
C THR A 174 2.35 1.60 16.62
N ASN A 175 1.06 1.49 16.95
CA ASN A 175 0.42 2.40 17.88
C ASN A 175 0.99 2.19 19.29
N LYS A 176 1.79 3.14 19.75
CA LYS A 176 2.41 3.17 21.09
C LYS A 176 1.87 4.33 21.94
N GLU A 177 0.69 4.85 21.61
CA GLU A 177 0.12 6.02 22.28
C GLU A 177 -0.19 5.74 23.75
N GLU A 178 -0.83 4.61 24.06
CA GLU A 178 -1.16 4.23 25.44
C GLU A 178 0.08 3.86 26.27
N GLU A 179 1.12 3.30 25.63
CA GLU A 179 2.33 2.81 26.31
C GLU A 179 3.31 3.94 26.65
N ILE A 180 3.59 4.82 25.69
CA ILE A 180 4.65 5.85 25.79
C ILE A 180 4.25 7.21 25.23
N GLY A 181 2.97 7.42 24.89
CA GLY A 181 2.44 8.72 24.47
C GLY A 181 2.86 9.15 23.06
N VAL A 182 3.29 8.22 22.21
CA VAL A 182 3.57 8.53 20.78
C VAL A 182 2.23 8.68 20.05
N PRO A 183 1.92 9.84 19.45
CA PRO A 183 0.68 10.04 18.71
C PRO A 183 0.53 9.03 17.57
N TYR A 184 -0.72 8.64 17.28
CA TYR A 184 -1.04 7.70 16.21
C TYR A 184 -2.24 8.17 15.39
N PRO A 185 -2.25 7.99 14.05
CA PRO A 185 -3.35 8.44 13.21
C PRO A 185 -4.56 7.53 13.41
N LYS A 186 -5.51 7.95 14.25
CA LYS A 186 -6.72 7.18 14.58
C LYS A 186 -8.01 7.98 14.62
N ASN A 187 -7.92 9.30 14.44
CA ASN A 187 -9.05 10.21 14.65
C ASN A 187 -9.51 10.90 13.37
N GLN A 188 -8.66 10.98 12.35
CA GLN A 188 -8.91 11.70 11.11
C GLN A 188 -9.10 10.72 9.94
N GLY A 189 -10.18 10.87 9.18
CA GLY A 189 -10.34 10.13 7.93
C GLY A 189 -9.41 10.69 6.85
N MET A 190 -8.69 9.82 6.16
CA MET A 190 -7.73 10.19 5.13
C MET A 190 -8.29 9.89 3.73
N GLY A 191 -8.09 10.82 2.80
CA GLY A 191 -8.22 10.54 1.37
C GLY A 191 -7.01 9.74 0.88
N ILE A 192 -7.17 9.03 -0.24
CA ILE A 192 -6.09 8.30 -0.91
C ILE A 192 -5.70 9.08 -2.16
N TYR A 193 -4.41 9.26 -2.36
CA TYR A 193 -3.87 10.11 -3.41
C TYR A 193 -2.81 9.37 -4.23
N GLY A 194 -2.67 9.77 -5.49
CA GLY A 194 -1.58 9.37 -6.36
C GLY A 194 -1.13 10.58 -7.18
N SER A 195 0.17 10.77 -7.35
CA SER A 195 0.70 11.92 -8.07
C SER A 195 2.05 11.67 -8.72
N VAL A 196 2.39 12.54 -9.68
CA VAL A 196 3.76 12.66 -10.23
C VAL A 196 4.14 14.13 -10.28
N TRP A 197 5.33 14.47 -9.77
CA TRP A 197 5.78 15.85 -9.64
C TRP A 197 7.30 15.96 -9.59
N ASN A 198 7.81 17.18 -9.81
CA ASN A 198 9.24 17.50 -9.75
C ASN A 198 9.66 17.86 -8.32
N ALA A 199 10.73 17.24 -7.85
CA ALA A 199 11.26 17.36 -6.49
C ALA A 199 12.79 17.54 -6.53
N ASP A 200 13.26 18.36 -7.46
CA ASP A 200 14.67 18.60 -7.77
C ASP A 200 15.54 18.91 -6.54
N ASP A 201 14.97 19.54 -5.52
CA ASP A 201 15.69 19.98 -4.34
C ASP A 201 16.11 18.83 -3.42
N TRP A 202 15.56 17.62 -3.58
CA TRP A 202 15.84 16.54 -2.63
C TRP A 202 15.72 15.11 -3.18
N ALA A 203 14.96 14.86 -4.26
CA ALA A 203 14.58 13.51 -4.66
C ALA A 203 15.77 12.62 -5.05
N THR A 204 16.61 13.06 -5.98
CA THR A 204 17.69 12.23 -6.51
C THR A 204 19.02 12.66 -5.91
N GLN A 205 19.69 11.72 -5.22
CA GLN A 205 20.99 11.95 -4.57
C GLN A 205 20.97 13.18 -3.64
N GLY A 206 19.90 13.33 -2.87
CA GLY A 206 19.71 14.46 -1.96
C GLY A 206 19.55 15.80 -2.68
N GLY A 207 19.07 15.80 -3.92
CA GLY A 207 18.84 17.00 -4.73
C GLY A 207 20.03 17.44 -5.59
N SER A 208 21.10 16.64 -5.63
CA SER A 208 22.30 16.95 -6.42
C SER A 208 22.09 16.74 -7.92
N VAL A 209 21.16 15.84 -8.29
CA VAL A 209 20.80 15.56 -9.68
C VAL A 209 19.41 16.13 -9.95
N LYS A 210 19.30 16.95 -10.99
CA LYS A 210 18.09 17.67 -11.38
C LYS A 210 17.39 16.94 -12.52
N THR A 211 16.12 17.26 -12.72
CA THR A 211 15.31 16.72 -13.82
C THR A 211 15.84 17.23 -15.15
N ASP A 212 16.16 16.31 -16.05
CA ASP A 212 16.41 16.64 -17.46
C ASP A 212 15.10 16.66 -18.22
N TRP A 213 14.53 17.86 -18.37
CA TRP A 213 13.24 18.06 -19.05
C TRP A 213 13.26 17.68 -20.54
N SER A 214 14.43 17.42 -21.16
CA SER A 214 14.48 16.89 -22.52
C SER A 214 14.00 15.43 -22.61
N HIS A 215 13.90 14.73 -21.47
CA HIS A 215 13.33 13.39 -21.35
C HIS A 215 11.83 13.37 -21.03
N ALA A 216 11.20 14.54 -20.86
CA ALA A 216 9.75 14.63 -20.71
C ALA A 216 9.03 14.14 -22.00
N PRO A 217 7.82 13.56 -21.89
CA PRO A 217 7.04 13.40 -20.67
C PRO A 217 7.49 12.22 -19.78
N PHE A 218 7.47 12.43 -18.47
CA PHE A 218 7.66 11.38 -17.48
C PHE A 218 6.30 10.79 -17.10
N ILE A 219 6.12 9.48 -17.27
CA ILE A 219 4.81 8.83 -17.12
C ILE A 219 4.88 7.72 -16.07
N SER A 220 4.05 7.82 -15.04
CA SER A 220 3.78 6.75 -14.09
C SER A 220 2.40 6.17 -14.33
N ALA A 221 2.30 4.84 -14.32
CA ALA A 221 1.05 4.14 -14.59
C ALA A 221 0.51 3.46 -13.33
N PHE A 222 -0.79 3.61 -13.10
CA PHE A 222 -1.54 3.08 -11.96
C PHE A 222 -2.69 2.21 -12.46
N ARG A 223 -2.95 1.09 -11.79
CA ARG A 223 -4.11 0.24 -12.06
C ARG A 223 -4.53 -0.54 -10.82
N SER A 224 -5.63 -1.30 -10.92
CA SER A 224 -6.07 -2.24 -9.89
C SER A 224 -6.27 -1.56 -8.51
N PHE A 225 -6.91 -0.39 -8.51
CA PHE A 225 -7.25 0.32 -7.28
C PHE A 225 -8.20 -0.53 -6.43
N ASN A 226 -7.76 -0.87 -5.22
CA ASN A 226 -8.52 -1.67 -4.28
C ASN A 226 -8.57 -0.96 -2.93
N ILE A 227 -9.77 -0.63 -2.49
CA ILE A 227 -10.04 0.00 -1.20
C ILE A 227 -11.02 -0.90 -0.45
N ASP A 228 -10.51 -1.57 0.57
CA ASP A 228 -11.30 -2.34 1.55
C ASP A 228 -11.11 -1.67 2.91
N ALA A 229 -11.83 -0.57 3.09
CA ALA A 229 -11.65 0.35 4.20
C ALA A 229 -12.98 0.97 4.63
N CYS A 230 -13.06 1.43 5.87
CA CYS A 230 -14.27 2.05 6.38
C CYS A 230 -14.38 3.50 5.88
N GLU A 231 -15.41 3.79 5.08
CA GLU A 231 -15.72 5.15 4.63
C GLU A 231 -16.03 6.06 5.82
N TYR A 232 -15.19 7.08 5.99
CA TYR A 232 -15.30 8.06 7.07
C TYR A 232 -16.16 9.23 6.63
N LEU A 233 -17.38 9.31 7.17
CA LEU A 233 -18.25 10.47 7.06
C LEU A 233 -17.98 11.38 8.26
N ALA A 234 -17.61 12.64 8.01
CA ALA A 234 -17.41 13.60 9.07
C ALA A 234 -18.70 13.77 9.90
N GLU A 235 -18.54 14.06 11.20
CA GLU A 235 -19.61 14.09 12.21
C GLU A 235 -20.79 15.04 11.91
N SER A 236 -20.70 15.86 10.85
CA SER A 236 -21.72 16.83 10.46
C SER A 236 -23.02 16.24 9.92
N ASP A 237 -23.11 14.92 9.65
CA ASP A 237 -24.28 14.33 8.98
C ASP A 237 -25.11 13.34 9.83
N GLY A 238 -24.95 13.33 11.16
CA GLY A 238 -25.81 12.55 12.08
C GLY A 238 -25.82 11.03 11.86
N THR A 239 -25.06 10.52 10.89
CA THR A 239 -24.90 9.12 10.55
C THR A 239 -23.61 8.61 11.20
N VAL A 240 -23.83 7.83 12.26
CA VAL A 240 -22.85 7.11 13.09
C VAL A 240 -21.52 6.81 12.39
N GLY A 241 -20.42 7.33 12.93
CA GLY A 241 -19.05 7.01 12.53
C GLY A 241 -18.62 5.60 12.94
N LYS A 242 -19.20 4.57 12.30
CA LYS A 242 -18.93 3.14 12.56
C LYS A 242 -17.45 2.77 12.48
N CYS A 243 -16.64 3.55 11.76
CA CYS A 243 -15.19 3.33 11.66
C CYS A 243 -14.48 3.46 13.02
N ARG A 244 -15.05 4.20 13.98
CA ARG A 244 -14.49 4.37 15.32
C ARG A 244 -14.89 3.26 16.29
N GLU A 245 -15.91 2.47 15.98
CA GLU A 245 -16.30 1.29 16.73
C GLU A 245 -15.34 0.14 16.37
N GLY A 246 -14.63 -0.41 17.36
CA GLY A 246 -13.73 -1.54 17.15
C GLY A 246 -14.46 -2.87 17.11
N GLY A 247 -13.92 -3.82 16.34
CA GLY A 247 -14.38 -5.22 16.33
C GLY A 247 -15.43 -5.55 15.27
N LEU A 248 -15.76 -4.59 14.39
CA LEU A 248 -16.72 -4.76 13.31
C LEU A 248 -16.07 -5.25 12.01
N TYR A 249 -14.79 -4.96 11.81
CA TYR A 249 -14.11 -5.19 10.54
C TYR A 249 -13.10 -6.32 10.63
N TRP A 250 -12.74 -6.91 9.48
CA TRP A 250 -11.79 -8.02 9.46
C TRP A 250 -10.39 -7.59 9.93
N TRP A 251 -10.03 -6.31 9.77
CA TRP A 251 -8.76 -5.73 10.24
C TRP A 251 -8.70 -5.48 11.74
N ASP A 252 -9.82 -5.61 12.46
CA ASP A 252 -9.87 -5.53 13.93
C ASP A 252 -9.62 -6.89 14.60
N LYS A 253 -9.45 -7.97 13.83
CA LYS A 253 -9.18 -9.30 14.39
C LYS A 253 -7.82 -9.30 15.10
N PRO A 254 -7.69 -9.95 16.28
CA PRO A 254 -6.44 -9.97 17.05
C PRO A 254 -5.20 -10.42 16.26
N ALA A 255 -5.38 -11.26 15.24
CA ALA A 255 -4.31 -11.71 14.36
C ALA A 255 -3.65 -10.60 13.52
N LEU A 256 -4.28 -9.42 13.43
CA LEU A 256 -3.80 -8.26 12.68
C LEU A 256 -3.36 -7.10 13.59
N ASN A 257 -3.29 -7.33 14.90
CA ASN A 257 -2.76 -6.35 15.84
C ASN A 257 -1.23 -6.19 15.70
N SER A 258 -0.57 -7.16 15.09
CA SER A 258 0.86 -7.18 14.83
C SER A 258 1.18 -8.07 13.63
N LEU A 259 2.42 -8.00 13.15
CA LEU A 259 2.89 -8.88 12.07
C LEU A 259 2.84 -10.35 12.51
N SER A 260 2.43 -11.23 11.60
CA SER A 260 2.63 -12.67 11.78
C SER A 260 4.13 -13.02 11.89
N LEU A 261 4.45 -14.22 12.38
CA LEU A 261 5.85 -14.70 12.40
C LEU A 261 6.48 -14.74 11.01
N HIS A 262 5.70 -15.09 9.98
CA HIS A 262 6.17 -15.11 8.59
C HIS A 262 6.50 -13.69 8.11
N GLN A 263 5.55 -12.76 8.26
CA GLN A 263 5.73 -11.35 7.93
C GLN A 263 6.88 -10.70 8.70
N SER A 264 7.06 -11.05 9.98
CA SER A 264 8.19 -10.56 10.78
C SER A 264 9.54 -11.02 10.23
N ARG A 265 9.63 -12.24 9.67
CA ARG A 265 10.85 -12.74 9.01
C ARG A 265 11.10 -12.02 7.69
N GLN A 266 10.04 -11.78 6.91
CA GLN A 266 10.11 -10.98 5.68
C GLN A 266 10.62 -9.57 5.96
N LEU A 267 10.03 -8.87 6.95
CA LEU A 267 10.46 -7.53 7.34
C LEU A 267 11.93 -7.50 7.79
N LYS A 268 12.38 -8.51 8.55
CA LYS A 268 13.81 -8.63 8.93
C LYS A 268 14.71 -8.76 7.71
N TRP A 269 14.32 -9.53 6.70
CA TRP A 269 15.06 -9.64 5.45
C TRP A 269 15.09 -8.30 4.69
N VAL A 270 13.95 -7.61 4.55
CA VAL A 270 13.88 -6.29 3.90
C VAL A 270 14.80 -5.30 4.64
N ARG A 271 14.71 -5.21 5.96
CA ARG A 271 15.56 -4.29 6.75
C ARG A 271 17.05 -4.62 6.63
N ALA A 272 17.41 -5.90 6.51
CA ALA A 272 18.81 -6.31 6.41
C ALA A 272 19.41 -6.12 5.02
N LYS A 273 18.59 -6.13 3.96
CA LYS A 273 19.07 -6.14 2.56
C LYS A 273 18.75 -4.86 1.79
N HIS A 274 17.69 -4.17 2.17
CA HIS A 274 17.09 -3.14 1.33
C HIS A 274 16.90 -1.79 2.03
N LEU A 275 16.85 -1.72 3.36
CA LEU A 275 16.75 -0.46 4.10
C LEU A 275 18.06 0.35 4.00
N VAL A 276 18.02 1.49 3.30
CA VAL A 276 19.19 2.35 3.06
C VAL A 276 19.22 3.60 3.96
N TYR A 277 18.06 4.05 4.44
CA TYR A 277 17.94 5.14 5.41
C TYR A 277 16.85 4.82 6.42
N ASP A 278 17.12 5.11 7.70
CA ASP A 278 16.18 4.91 8.80
C ASP A 278 16.28 6.09 9.77
N TYR A 279 15.24 6.92 9.84
CA TYR A 279 15.20 8.06 10.75
C TYR A 279 15.50 7.68 12.21
N CYS A 280 15.13 6.47 12.64
CA CYS A 280 15.42 5.93 13.97
C CYS A 280 16.91 5.71 14.26
N LYS A 281 17.78 5.83 13.25
CA LYS A 281 19.23 5.69 13.38
C LYS A 281 19.99 6.96 13.02
N ASP A 282 19.28 8.02 12.64
CA ASP A 282 19.87 9.27 12.19
C ASP A 282 20.15 10.21 13.37
N THR A 283 21.25 9.96 14.07
CA THR A 283 21.72 10.83 15.16
C THR A 283 22.29 12.15 14.68
N GLY A 284 22.45 12.35 13.36
CA GLY A 284 22.85 13.63 12.77
C GLY A 284 21.66 14.57 12.65
N ARG A 285 20.48 14.03 12.31
CA ARG A 285 19.23 14.79 12.22
C ARG A 285 18.57 14.99 13.59
N PHE A 286 18.64 13.99 14.47
CA PHE A 286 17.95 14.01 15.76
C PHE A 286 18.93 14.06 16.93
N ASN A 287 18.92 15.17 17.66
CA ASN A 287 19.64 15.29 18.95
C ASN A 287 19.10 14.29 19.98
N GLU A 288 17.78 14.08 19.98
CA GLU A 288 17.10 13.02 20.72
C GLU A 288 16.28 12.20 19.74
N LEU A 289 16.50 10.89 19.68
CA LEU A 289 15.76 10.02 18.78
C LEU A 289 14.27 10.00 19.14
N PRO A 290 13.37 9.93 18.14
CA PRO A 290 11.93 9.81 18.39
C PRO A 290 11.59 8.63 19.31
N ARG A 291 10.63 8.82 20.23
CA ARG A 291 10.35 7.85 21.30
C ARG A 291 9.95 6.47 20.79
N GLU A 292 9.25 6.42 19.66
CA GLU A 292 8.86 5.17 19.00
C GLU A 292 10.04 4.32 18.54
N CYS A 293 11.22 4.92 18.35
CA CYS A 293 12.46 4.27 17.93
C CYS A 293 13.24 3.63 19.10
N LEU A 294 12.93 4.01 20.34
CA LEU A 294 13.67 3.61 21.53
C LEU A 294 13.16 2.29 22.15
N SER A 295 12.13 1.68 21.56
CA SER A 295 11.41 0.51 22.08
C SER A 295 11.25 -0.60 21.05
#